data_AF-A0A485JPS3-F1
#
_entry.id   AF-A0A485JPS3-F1
#
_cell.length_a   1.000
_cell.length_b   1.000
_cell.length_c   1.000
_cell.angle_alpha   90.00
_cell.angle_beta   90.00
_cell.angle_gamma   90.00
#
_symmetry.space_group_name_H-M   'P 1'
#
loop_
_entity.id
_entity.type
_entity.pdbx_description
1 polymer ?
#
loop_
_entity_poly.entity_id
_entity_poly.type
_entity_poly.pdbx_seq_one_letter_code
_entity_poly.pdbx_strand_id
1 'polypeptide(L)'
;MTDVRETLRTGAPKNAEDGPLPMACWSCKSPDVARLIQKDGEDGYFHGKWARGGPEIVNNLGCADCHNTASPEFAKGKPELTLSRPYAARAMEAIGKPFEKAGRFDQQSMVCGQCHVEYYFDGKNKAVKFPWDDGMKVENMEQYYDKIAFSDWTNSLSKTPMLKAQHPEYETWTAGIHGKKQRDLYRLPYAKSAERRRQTLHRP
;
A
#
# COMPACT_ATOMS: atom_id res chain seq x y z
N MET A 1 4.72 -7.20 10.56
CA MET A 1 3.86 -6.73 11.68
C MET A 1 4.68 -6.24 12.87
N THR A 2 5.65 -7.03 13.33
CA THR A 2 6.56 -6.67 14.44
C THR A 2 7.20 -5.29 14.26
N ASP A 3 7.79 -5.01 13.11
CA ASP A 3 8.52 -3.75 12.89
C ASP A 3 7.69 -2.48 13.05
N VAL A 4 6.40 -2.51 12.66
CA VAL A 4 5.52 -1.34 12.85
C VAL A 4 5.09 -1.19 14.30
N ARG A 5 5.11 -2.26 15.10
CA ARG A 5 4.86 -2.20 16.55
C ARG A 5 6.08 -1.72 17.32
N GLU A 6 7.27 -2.12 16.91
CA GLU A 6 8.50 -1.90 17.67
C GLU A 6 9.27 -0.64 17.27
N THR A 7 8.96 -0.05 16.11
CA THR A 7 9.62 1.20 15.71
C THR A 7 9.30 2.35 16.66
N LEU A 8 10.31 3.13 17.04
CA LEU A 8 10.11 4.33 17.85
C LEU A 8 9.18 5.37 17.20
N ARG A 9 8.95 5.29 15.88
CA ARG A 9 8.05 6.18 15.15
C ARG A 9 6.60 6.11 15.63
N THR A 10 6.12 4.93 16.04
CA THR A 10 4.75 4.74 16.55
C THR A 10 4.61 5.11 18.03
N GLY A 11 5.72 5.38 18.72
CA GLY A 11 5.74 5.83 20.11
C GLY A 11 5.32 4.74 21.09
N ALA A 12 4.80 5.15 22.25
CA ALA A 12 4.39 4.26 23.34
C ALA A 12 3.01 4.66 23.89
N PRO A 13 1.93 4.52 23.08
CA PRO A 13 0.59 4.99 23.45
C PRO A 13 0.07 4.30 24.71
N LYS A 14 -0.62 5.05 25.58
CA LYS A 14 -1.19 4.56 26.84
C LYS A 14 -2.64 4.06 26.73
N ASN A 15 -3.36 4.49 25.69
CA ASN A 15 -4.73 4.07 25.40
C ASN A 15 -5.01 4.15 23.88
N ALA A 16 -6.24 3.85 23.46
CA ALA A 16 -6.62 3.77 22.05
C ALA A 16 -6.63 5.14 21.34
N GLU A 17 -6.72 6.23 22.10
CA GLU A 17 -6.75 7.62 21.62
C GLU A 17 -5.38 8.33 21.70
N ASP A 18 -4.35 7.64 22.18
CA ASP A 18 -2.99 8.17 22.37
C ASP A 18 -2.04 7.79 21.21
N GLY A 19 -0.86 8.41 21.20
CA GLY A 19 0.24 8.14 20.28
C GLY A 19 0.36 9.16 19.14
N PRO A 20 1.56 9.25 18.54
CA PRO A 20 1.84 10.24 17.50
C PRO A 20 1.14 9.94 16.17
N LEU A 21 0.90 8.66 15.85
CA LEU A 21 0.53 8.24 14.50
C LEU A 21 -0.96 7.83 14.36
N PRO A 22 -1.55 7.98 13.16
CA PRO A 22 -2.93 7.59 12.87
C PRO A 22 -3.10 6.10 12.51
N MET A 23 -4.36 5.64 12.43
CA MET A 23 -4.70 4.30 11.92
C MET A 23 -4.05 3.97 10.57
N ALA A 24 -3.86 4.96 9.71
CA ALA A 24 -3.29 4.79 8.37
C ALA A 24 -1.90 4.10 8.35
N CYS A 25 -1.12 4.16 9.44
CA CYS A 25 0.18 3.49 9.52
C CYS A 25 0.09 1.95 9.47
N TRP A 26 -1.09 1.36 9.71
CA TRP A 26 -1.32 -0.08 9.58
C TRP A 26 -1.55 -0.54 8.12
N SER A 27 -1.92 0.37 7.21
CA SER A 27 -2.61 0.02 5.96
C SER A 27 -1.82 -0.91 5.03
N CYS A 28 -0.50 -0.86 5.12
CA CYS A 28 0.43 -1.64 4.31
C CYS A 28 1.17 -2.71 5.13
N LYS A 29 0.52 -3.29 6.16
CA LYS A 29 1.19 -4.20 7.12
C LYS A 29 0.48 -5.53 7.39
N SER A 30 -0.81 -5.66 7.08
CA SER A 30 -1.62 -6.81 7.46
C SER A 30 -2.89 -6.96 6.62
N PRO A 31 -3.38 -8.20 6.40
CA PRO A 31 -4.70 -8.45 5.81
C PRO A 31 -5.87 -8.05 6.71
N ASP A 32 -5.64 -7.85 8.02
CA ASP A 32 -6.68 -7.32 8.92
C ASP A 32 -7.15 -5.92 8.49
N VAL A 33 -6.32 -5.18 7.75
CA VAL A 33 -6.71 -3.91 7.12
C VAL A 33 -7.86 -4.13 6.14
N ALA A 34 -7.76 -5.11 5.24
CA ALA A 34 -8.83 -5.41 4.29
C ALA A 34 -10.12 -5.83 5.01
N ARG A 35 -9.98 -6.64 6.07
CA ARG A 35 -11.10 -7.04 6.95
C ARG A 35 -11.79 -5.82 7.56
N LEU A 36 -11.03 -4.90 8.13
CA LEU A 36 -11.59 -3.70 8.78
C LEU A 36 -12.19 -2.72 7.77
N ILE A 37 -11.56 -2.52 6.61
CA ILE A 37 -12.13 -1.69 5.54
C ILE A 37 -13.45 -2.26 5.05
N GLN A 38 -13.55 -3.58 4.89
CA GLN A 38 -14.80 -4.23 4.50
C GLN A 38 -15.89 -4.10 5.58
N LYS A 39 -15.52 -4.26 6.85
CA LYS A 39 -16.45 -4.26 7.99
C LYS A 39 -16.93 -2.84 8.35
N ASP A 40 -16.01 -1.89 8.42
CA ASP A 40 -16.24 -0.57 9.00
C ASP A 40 -16.30 0.55 7.91
N GLY A 41 -16.01 0.20 6.65
CA GLY A 41 -15.80 1.16 5.57
C GLY A 41 -14.42 1.81 5.64
N GLU A 42 -13.98 2.41 4.53
CA GLU A 42 -12.66 3.05 4.44
C GLU A 42 -12.52 4.23 5.41
N ASP A 43 -13.56 5.06 5.54
CA ASP A 43 -13.59 6.17 6.51
C ASP A 43 -13.53 5.69 7.97
N GLY A 44 -14.29 4.63 8.28
CA GLY A 44 -14.31 4.03 9.62
C GLY A 44 -12.97 3.40 9.99
N TYR A 45 -12.27 2.80 9.03
CA TYR A 45 -10.92 2.28 9.19
C TYR A 45 -9.91 3.40 9.48
N PHE A 46 -9.89 4.47 8.67
CA PHE A 46 -8.90 5.55 8.83
C PHE A 46 -9.14 6.42 10.07
N HIS A 47 -10.35 6.43 10.63
CA HIS A 47 -10.64 7.19 11.84
C HIS A 47 -9.82 6.72 13.05
N GLY A 48 -9.27 7.68 13.81
CA GLY A 48 -8.60 7.44 15.08
C GLY A 48 -7.08 7.22 15.00
N LYS A 49 -6.49 6.86 16.14
CA LYS A 49 -5.05 6.68 16.29
C LYS A 49 -4.59 5.28 15.92
N TRP A 50 -3.31 5.14 15.61
CA TRP A 50 -2.64 3.87 15.39
C TRP A 50 -2.89 2.88 16.55
N ALA A 51 -2.90 3.38 17.80
CA ALA A 51 -3.10 2.56 19.00
C ALA A 51 -4.44 1.81 18.99
N ARG A 52 -5.52 2.40 18.44
CA ARG A 52 -6.84 1.77 18.30
C ARG A 52 -6.79 0.45 17.54
N GLY A 53 -5.96 0.37 16.51
CA GLY A 53 -5.82 -0.82 15.67
C GLY A 53 -4.98 -1.93 16.29
N GLY A 54 -4.29 -1.69 17.41
CA GLY A 54 -3.36 -2.65 18.01
C GLY A 54 -3.96 -4.04 18.30
N PRO A 55 -5.15 -4.13 18.94
CA PRO A 55 -5.84 -5.39 19.19
C PRO A 55 -6.48 -6.03 17.94
N GLU A 56 -6.74 -5.25 16.90
CA GLU A 56 -7.50 -5.69 15.71
C GLU A 56 -6.61 -6.13 14.53
N ILE A 57 -5.41 -5.56 14.45
CA ILE A 57 -4.47 -5.77 13.35
C ILE A 57 -3.30 -6.57 13.88
N VAL A 58 -3.37 -7.88 13.67
CA VAL A 58 -2.53 -8.87 14.39
C VAL A 58 -1.92 -9.91 13.45
N ASN A 59 -2.52 -10.13 12.28
CA ASN A 59 -2.05 -11.11 11.30
C ASN A 59 -0.91 -10.53 10.46
N ASN A 60 0.08 -11.37 10.13
CA ASN A 60 1.12 -10.99 9.19
C ASN A 60 0.53 -10.72 7.80
N LEU A 61 1.18 -9.81 7.05
CA LEU A 61 0.89 -9.57 5.63
C LEU A 61 0.76 -10.91 4.90
N GLY A 62 -0.31 -11.09 4.13
CA GLY A 62 -0.70 -12.42 3.67
C GLY A 62 -1.74 -12.46 2.55
N CYS A 63 -2.39 -13.62 2.42
CA CYS A 63 -3.17 -13.99 1.24
C CYS A 63 -4.19 -12.93 0.81
N ALA A 64 -4.99 -12.43 1.76
CA ALA A 64 -6.09 -11.50 1.47
C ALA A 64 -5.63 -10.08 1.10
N ASP A 65 -4.33 -9.77 1.23
CA ASP A 65 -3.79 -8.51 0.72
C ASP A 65 -3.70 -8.50 -0.81
N CYS A 66 -3.44 -9.65 -1.43
CA CYS A 66 -3.14 -9.78 -2.86
C CYS A 66 -4.17 -10.61 -3.65
N HIS A 67 -4.94 -11.46 -2.98
CA HIS A 67 -5.84 -12.43 -3.60
C HIS A 67 -7.28 -12.22 -3.15
N ASN A 68 -8.22 -12.40 -4.09
CA ASN A 68 -9.63 -12.56 -3.78
C ASN A 68 -9.86 -13.99 -3.26
N THR A 69 -9.60 -14.18 -1.96
CA THR A 69 -9.70 -15.49 -1.31
C THR A 69 -11.13 -16.02 -1.21
N ALA A 70 -12.14 -15.17 -1.42
CA ALA A 70 -13.55 -15.55 -1.46
C ALA A 70 -13.98 -16.14 -2.83
N SER A 71 -13.16 -15.98 -3.89
CA SER A 71 -13.45 -16.55 -5.20
C SER A 71 -13.40 -18.09 -5.13
N PRO A 72 -14.43 -18.81 -5.63
CA PRO A 72 -14.37 -20.27 -5.73
C PRO A 72 -13.19 -20.78 -6.58
N GLU A 73 -12.68 -19.93 -7.47
CA GLU A 73 -11.53 -20.25 -8.31
C GLU A 73 -10.20 -20.23 -7.54
N PHE A 74 -10.13 -19.45 -6.46
CA PHE A 74 -8.96 -19.43 -5.59
C PHE A 74 -8.74 -20.80 -4.92
N ALA A 75 -9.83 -21.43 -4.46
CA ALA A 75 -9.78 -22.79 -3.92
C ALA A 75 -9.37 -23.84 -4.96
N LYS A 76 -9.57 -23.56 -6.26
CA LYS A 76 -9.11 -24.38 -7.39
C LYS A 76 -7.64 -24.10 -7.78
N GLY A 77 -6.95 -23.24 -7.03
CA GLY A 77 -5.55 -22.89 -7.25
C GLY A 77 -5.32 -21.80 -8.29
N LYS A 78 -6.36 -21.08 -8.72
CA LYS A 78 -6.17 -19.85 -9.51
C LYS A 78 -5.75 -18.70 -8.58
N PRO A 79 -4.92 -17.76 -9.07
CA PRO A 79 -4.44 -16.68 -8.21
C PRO A 79 -5.54 -15.67 -7.85
N GLU A 80 -6.48 -15.35 -8.76
CA GLU A 80 -7.54 -14.37 -8.46
C GLU A 80 -6.97 -13.07 -7.85
N LEU A 81 -5.96 -12.48 -8.49
CA LEU A 81 -5.32 -11.25 -7.99
C LEU A 81 -6.35 -10.13 -7.85
N THR A 82 -6.23 -9.34 -6.78
CA THR A 82 -7.15 -8.23 -6.51
C THR A 82 -6.43 -7.08 -5.82
N LEU A 83 -6.98 -5.87 -5.91
CA LEU A 83 -6.60 -4.76 -5.06
C LEU A 83 -7.53 -4.70 -3.86
N SER A 84 -7.06 -5.19 -2.71
CA SER A 84 -7.78 -5.16 -1.44
C SER A 84 -7.81 -3.76 -0.80
N ARG A 85 -7.08 -2.80 -1.37
CA ARG A 85 -6.94 -1.42 -0.89
C ARG A 85 -7.64 -0.44 -1.84
N PRO A 86 -8.78 0.16 -1.44
CA PRO A 86 -9.51 1.10 -2.31
C PRO A 86 -8.67 2.31 -2.74
N TYR A 87 -7.86 2.88 -1.84
CA TYR A 87 -6.93 3.96 -2.18
C TYR A 87 -5.91 3.59 -3.26
N ALA A 88 -5.46 2.34 -3.33
CA ALA A 88 -4.58 1.87 -4.38
C ALA A 88 -5.32 1.69 -5.70
N ALA A 89 -6.55 1.18 -5.68
CA ALA A 89 -7.39 1.08 -6.88
C ALA A 89 -7.63 2.46 -7.51
N ARG A 90 -7.98 3.46 -6.70
CA ARG A 90 -8.13 4.86 -7.15
C ARG A 90 -6.84 5.42 -7.74
N ALA A 91 -5.69 5.12 -7.14
CA ALA A 91 -4.41 5.59 -7.66
C ALA A 91 -4.06 4.95 -9.02
N MET A 92 -4.35 3.66 -9.20
CA MET A 92 -4.18 2.98 -10.49
C MET A 92 -5.11 3.56 -11.57
N GLU A 93 -6.33 3.96 -11.19
CA GLU A 93 -7.23 4.70 -12.08
C GLU A 93 -6.70 6.09 -12.46
N ALA A 94 -6.13 6.83 -11.50
CA ALA A 94 -5.59 8.18 -11.73
C ALA A 94 -4.47 8.20 -12.79
N ILE A 95 -3.68 7.12 -12.87
CA ILE A 95 -2.63 6.95 -13.90
C ILE A 95 -3.13 6.28 -15.19
N GLY A 96 -4.46 6.14 -15.35
CA GLY A 96 -5.08 5.56 -16.54
C GLY A 96 -4.92 4.05 -16.68
N LYS A 97 -4.65 3.33 -15.58
CA LYS A 97 -4.42 1.87 -15.56
C LYS A 97 -5.38 1.17 -14.58
N PRO A 98 -6.71 1.23 -14.78
CA PRO A 98 -7.66 0.54 -13.91
C PRO A 98 -7.39 -0.97 -13.85
N PHE A 99 -7.32 -1.52 -12.63
CA PHE A 99 -6.89 -2.90 -12.38
C PHE A 99 -7.70 -3.95 -13.13
N GLU A 100 -9.02 -3.81 -13.17
CA GLU A 100 -9.95 -4.75 -13.82
C GLU A 100 -9.79 -4.81 -15.34
N LYS A 101 -9.20 -3.77 -15.96
CA LYS A 101 -8.91 -3.74 -17.40
C LYS A 101 -7.44 -4.05 -17.71
N ALA A 102 -6.60 -4.19 -16.68
CA ALA A 102 -5.20 -4.44 -16.84
C ALA A 102 -4.95 -5.90 -17.22
N GLY A 103 -3.96 -6.12 -18.10
CA GLY A 103 -3.50 -7.48 -18.40
C GLY A 103 -2.84 -8.13 -17.18
N ARG A 104 -2.73 -9.46 -17.21
CA ARG A 104 -2.15 -10.25 -16.11
C ARG A 104 -0.81 -9.72 -15.59
N PHE A 105 0.12 -9.35 -16.47
CA PHE A 105 1.46 -8.87 -16.07
C PHE A 105 1.42 -7.50 -15.39
N ASP A 106 0.51 -6.62 -15.81
CA ASP A 106 0.29 -5.34 -15.16
C ASP A 106 -0.29 -5.57 -13.75
N GLN A 107 -1.30 -6.44 -13.64
CA GLN A 107 -1.91 -6.79 -12.35
C GLN A 107 -0.89 -7.37 -11.35
N GLN A 108 0.08 -8.17 -11.81
CA GLN A 108 1.15 -8.70 -10.96
C GLN A 108 2.00 -7.61 -10.31
N SER A 109 2.24 -6.49 -11.00
CA SER A 109 2.97 -5.36 -10.43
C SER A 109 2.06 -4.46 -9.59
N MET A 110 0.79 -4.33 -9.98
CA MET A 110 -0.20 -3.51 -9.27
C MET A 110 -0.51 -4.03 -7.86
N VAL A 111 -0.55 -5.36 -7.65
CA VAL A 111 -0.76 -5.90 -6.30
C VAL A 111 0.35 -5.49 -5.33
N CYS A 112 1.60 -5.38 -5.81
CA CYS A 112 2.72 -4.84 -5.04
C CYS A 112 2.60 -3.31 -4.86
N GLY A 113 2.13 -2.63 -5.90
CA GLY A 113 1.82 -1.19 -5.91
C GLY A 113 0.66 -0.78 -4.99
N GLN A 114 0.07 -1.69 -4.21
CA GLN A 114 -0.81 -1.33 -3.10
C GLN A 114 -0.05 -0.73 -1.90
N CYS A 115 1.24 -1.06 -1.79
CA CYS A 115 2.07 -0.75 -0.62
C CYS A 115 3.41 -0.10 -0.98
N HIS A 116 4.03 -0.54 -2.08
CA HIS A 116 5.38 -0.15 -2.50
C HIS A 116 5.36 1.08 -3.39
N VAL A 117 4.97 2.20 -2.79
CA VAL A 117 4.68 3.47 -3.44
C VAL A 117 5.03 4.66 -2.55
N GLU A 118 5.17 5.83 -3.15
CA GLU A 118 5.08 7.10 -2.43
C GLU A 118 3.63 7.35 -1.99
N TYR A 119 3.48 7.86 -0.76
CA TYR A 119 2.17 8.21 -0.21
C TYR A 119 2.28 9.31 0.85
N TYR A 120 1.17 10.01 1.02
CA TYR A 120 0.94 10.95 2.10
C TYR A 120 -0.39 10.67 2.82
N PHE A 121 -0.65 11.43 3.89
CA PHE A 121 -1.89 11.37 4.65
C PHE A 121 -2.81 12.54 4.32
N ASP A 122 -3.93 12.24 3.66
CA ASP A 122 -4.88 13.21 3.16
C ASP A 122 -6.01 13.51 4.16
N GLY A 123 -6.41 14.79 4.20
CA GLY A 123 -7.52 15.29 4.99
C GLY A 123 -7.41 15.07 6.52
N LYS A 124 -8.53 15.36 7.21
CA LYS A 124 -8.62 15.27 8.67
C LYS A 124 -8.45 13.84 9.21
N ASN A 125 -8.90 12.84 8.44
CA ASN A 125 -8.82 11.42 8.81
C ASN A 125 -7.46 10.81 8.47
N LYS A 126 -6.54 11.56 7.85
CA LYS A 126 -5.20 11.08 7.48
C LYS A 126 -5.27 9.82 6.61
N ALA A 127 -6.18 9.80 5.65
CA ALA A 127 -6.37 8.67 4.74
C ALA A 127 -5.13 8.50 3.85
N VAL A 128 -4.76 7.27 3.51
CA VAL A 128 -3.65 7.02 2.57
C VAL A 128 -4.05 7.52 1.18
N LYS A 129 -3.22 8.36 0.58
CA LYS A 129 -3.35 8.77 -0.82
C LYS A 129 -1.99 8.77 -1.51
N PHE A 130 -1.96 8.30 -2.75
CA PHE A 130 -0.77 8.34 -3.59
C PHE A 130 -0.82 9.64 -4.41
N PRO A 131 0.26 10.46 -4.45
CA PRO A 131 0.25 11.78 -5.10
C PRO A 131 0.40 11.66 -6.63
N TRP A 132 -0.41 10.83 -7.27
CA TRP A 132 -0.28 10.46 -8.68
C TRP A 132 -1.24 11.20 -9.62
N ASP A 133 -2.03 12.15 -9.09
CA ASP A 133 -3.07 12.88 -9.84
C ASP A 133 -2.49 13.61 -11.07
N ASP A 134 -1.24 14.08 -10.98
CA ASP A 134 -0.51 14.73 -12.09
C ASP A 134 0.55 13.80 -12.72
N GLY A 135 0.61 12.53 -12.32
CA GLY A 135 1.55 11.50 -12.77
C GLY A 135 2.65 11.15 -11.75
N MET A 136 3.46 10.13 -12.07
CA MET A 136 4.37 9.47 -11.11
C MET A 136 5.84 9.91 -11.17
N LYS A 137 6.17 10.96 -11.95
CA LYS A 137 7.54 11.50 -11.94
C LYS A 137 7.74 12.41 -10.73
N VAL A 138 8.99 12.58 -10.30
CA VAL A 138 9.32 13.44 -9.16
C VAL A 138 8.85 14.88 -9.38
N GLU A 139 8.99 15.41 -10.59
CA GLU A 139 8.56 16.77 -10.93
C GLU A 139 7.03 16.92 -10.85
N ASN A 140 6.30 15.87 -11.23
CA ASN A 140 4.84 15.86 -11.17
C ASN A 140 4.36 15.86 -9.71
N MET A 141 5.00 15.05 -8.85
CA MET A 141 4.65 14.98 -7.43
C MET A 141 5.03 16.25 -6.68
N GLU A 142 6.17 16.85 -7.00
CA GLU A 142 6.60 18.14 -6.43
C GLU A 142 5.57 19.23 -6.77
N GLN A 143 5.21 19.36 -8.05
CA GLN A 143 4.17 20.30 -8.50
C GLN A 143 2.81 20.02 -7.83
N TYR A 144 2.45 18.73 -7.69
CA TYR A 144 1.22 18.32 -7.04
C TYR A 144 1.14 18.81 -5.60
N TYR A 145 2.19 18.53 -4.80
CA TYR A 145 2.25 18.91 -3.39
C TYR A 145 2.29 20.44 -3.20
N ASP A 146 3.02 21.15 -4.05
CA ASP A 146 3.07 22.62 -4.06
C ASP A 146 1.69 23.22 -4.35
N LYS A 147 0.96 22.68 -5.34
CA LYS A 147 -0.38 23.14 -5.74
C LYS A 147 -1.39 23.05 -4.59
N ILE A 148 -1.28 22.03 -3.74
CA ILE A 148 -2.16 21.85 -2.58
C ILE A 148 -1.58 22.44 -1.29
N ALA A 149 -0.42 23.12 -1.37
CA ALA A 149 0.33 23.67 -0.25
C ALA A 149 0.52 22.66 0.90
N PHE A 150 0.84 21.40 0.54
CA PHE A 150 1.01 20.33 1.51
C PHE A 150 2.42 20.33 2.11
N SER A 151 2.51 19.89 3.37
CA SER A 151 3.78 19.64 4.05
C SER A 151 3.60 18.56 5.09
N ASP A 152 4.51 17.60 5.13
CA ASP A 152 4.50 16.51 6.11
C ASP A 152 4.95 16.99 7.50
N TRP A 153 6.00 17.82 7.55
CA TRP A 153 6.47 18.44 8.78
C TRP A 153 7.23 19.74 8.50
N THR A 154 7.34 20.60 9.51
CA THR A 154 8.26 21.74 9.48
C THR A 154 9.61 21.32 10.04
N ASN A 155 10.69 21.50 9.28
CA ASN A 155 12.03 21.20 9.77
C ASN A 155 12.35 22.04 11.01
N SER A 156 12.76 21.38 12.10
CA SER A 156 12.97 22.06 13.39
C SER A 156 14.15 23.03 13.39
N LEU A 157 15.10 22.87 12.47
CA LEU A 157 16.28 23.73 12.34
C LEU A 157 16.01 24.89 11.38
N SER A 158 15.74 24.60 10.11
CA SER A 158 15.60 25.61 9.05
C SER A 158 14.22 26.26 8.98
N LYS A 159 13.22 25.70 9.68
CA LYS A 159 11.80 26.09 9.60
C LYS A 159 11.17 25.87 8.22
N THR A 160 11.84 25.16 7.33
CA THR A 160 11.33 24.85 6.00
C THR A 160 10.15 23.87 6.08
N PRO A 161 9.05 24.09 5.34
CA PRO A 161 8.01 23.08 5.12
C PRO A 161 8.57 21.93 4.27
N MET A 162 8.56 20.70 4.80
CA MET A 162 9.20 19.54 4.18
C MET A 162 8.17 18.56 3.62
N LEU A 163 8.56 17.89 2.53
CA LEU A 163 7.92 16.69 1.98
C LEU A 163 8.74 15.45 2.32
N LYS A 164 8.07 14.33 2.62
CA LYS A 164 8.72 13.07 2.96
C LYS A 164 8.45 12.01 1.89
N ALA A 165 9.47 11.64 1.13
CA ALA A 165 9.38 10.49 0.21
C ALA A 165 9.46 9.12 0.93
N GLN A 166 8.54 8.22 0.61
CA GLN A 166 8.40 6.84 1.06
C GLN A 166 8.58 5.88 -0.13
N HIS A 167 9.54 4.95 -0.04
CA HIS A 167 9.67 3.73 -0.85
C HIS A 167 8.92 3.70 -2.20
N PRO A 168 9.31 4.55 -3.19
CA PRO A 168 8.56 4.75 -4.42
C PRO A 168 8.89 3.68 -5.47
N GLU A 169 8.78 2.40 -5.12
CA GLU A 169 9.24 1.32 -6.00
C GLU A 169 8.36 1.18 -7.24
N TYR A 170 7.03 1.30 -7.17
CA TYR A 170 6.17 1.22 -8.35
C TYR A 170 6.48 2.34 -9.35
N GLU A 171 6.68 3.56 -8.87
CA GLU A 171 6.96 4.74 -9.68
C GLU A 171 8.34 4.65 -10.34
N THR A 172 9.37 4.33 -9.54
CA THR A 172 10.74 4.21 -10.05
C THR A 172 10.93 3.01 -10.96
N TRP A 173 10.27 1.88 -10.70
CA TRP A 173 10.25 0.72 -11.60
C TRP A 173 9.59 1.06 -12.94
N THR A 174 8.47 1.78 -12.91
CA THR A 174 7.76 2.22 -14.13
C THR A 174 8.67 3.08 -15.01
N ALA A 175 9.50 3.93 -14.41
CA ALA A 175 10.50 4.73 -15.13
C ALA A 175 11.69 3.91 -15.66
N GLY A 176 12.05 2.81 -14.97
CA GLY A 176 13.18 1.94 -15.28
C GLY A 176 12.99 1.07 -16.53
N ILE A 177 14.10 0.53 -17.05
CA ILE A 177 14.08 -0.28 -18.28
C ILE A 177 13.28 -1.58 -18.13
N HIS A 178 13.27 -2.18 -16.94
CA HIS A 178 12.51 -3.41 -16.67
C HIS A 178 11.00 -3.14 -16.71
N GLY A 179 10.50 -2.07 -16.08
CA GLY A 179 9.08 -1.69 -16.12
C GLY A 179 8.65 -1.27 -17.53
N LYS A 180 9.48 -0.51 -18.25
CA LYS A 180 9.24 -0.19 -19.68
C LYS A 180 9.15 -1.42 -20.59
N LYS A 181 9.73 -2.54 -20.17
CA LYS A 181 9.65 -3.84 -20.86
C LYS A 181 8.60 -4.78 -20.24
N GLN A 182 7.70 -4.26 -19.39
CA GLN A 182 6.62 -4.98 -18.73
C GLN A 182 7.11 -6.22 -17.97
N ARG A 183 8.27 -6.12 -17.33
CA ARG A 183 8.74 -7.15 -16.39
C ARG A 183 8.26 -6.81 -14.99
N ASP A 184 7.66 -7.78 -14.31
CA ASP A 184 7.09 -7.64 -12.97
C ASP A 184 8.00 -6.87 -11.99
N LEU A 185 7.41 -5.97 -11.19
CA LEU A 185 8.09 -5.15 -10.16
C LEU A 185 8.92 -6.01 -9.20
N TYR A 186 8.27 -7.00 -8.57
CA TYR A 186 8.92 -8.05 -7.80
C TYR A 186 8.70 -9.37 -8.51
N ARG A 187 9.73 -9.84 -9.20
CA ARG A 187 9.65 -11.13 -9.91
C ARG A 187 9.63 -12.28 -8.90
N LEU A 188 8.43 -12.77 -8.59
CA LEU A 188 8.25 -14.03 -7.87
C LEU A 188 8.55 -15.20 -8.81
N PRO A 189 9.63 -15.97 -8.57
CA PRO A 189 9.99 -17.05 -9.47
C PRO A 189 8.98 -18.20 -9.36
N TYR A 190 8.86 -18.96 -10.44
CA TYR A 190 8.16 -20.23 -10.39
C TYR A 190 9.12 -21.32 -9.91
N ALA A 191 8.65 -22.16 -8.99
CA ALA A 191 9.35 -23.36 -8.55
C ALA A 191 8.53 -24.61 -8.93
N LYS A 192 9.20 -25.77 -8.98
CA LYS A 192 8.54 -27.07 -9.05
C LYS A 192 8.43 -27.64 -7.64
N SER A 193 7.24 -28.09 -7.26
CA SER A 193 7.04 -28.86 -6.03
C SER A 193 7.74 -30.23 -6.12
N ALA A 194 7.82 -30.96 -5.00
CA ALA A 194 8.30 -32.34 -4.99
C ALA A 194 7.54 -33.25 -5.99
N GLU A 195 6.26 -32.97 -6.20
CA GLU A 195 5.38 -33.63 -7.19
C GLU A 195 5.52 -33.07 -8.62
N ARG A 196 6.55 -32.25 -8.89
CA ARG A 196 6.83 -31.61 -10.18
C ARG A 196 5.76 -30.64 -10.70
N ARG A 197 4.81 -30.20 -9.85
CA ARG A 197 3.83 -29.17 -10.21
C ARG A 197 4.47 -27.79 -10.15
N ARG A 198 4.19 -26.93 -11.13
CA ARG A 198 4.69 -25.55 -11.17
C ARG A 198 3.84 -24.66 -10.25
N GLN A 199 4.48 -23.92 -9.35
CA GLN A 199 3.83 -23.01 -8.41
C GLN A 199 4.63 -21.71 -8.30
N THR A 200 3.95 -20.60 -7.99
CA THR A 200 4.62 -19.32 -7.66
C THR A 200 5.23 -19.43 -6.28
N LEU A 201 6.53 -19.15 -6.17
CA LEU A 201 7.25 -19.24 -4.91
C LEU A 201 6.94 -18.02 -4.05
N HIS A 202 6.24 -18.24 -2.93
CA HIS A 202 6.02 -17.25 -1.88
C HIS A 202 6.93 -17.61 -0.71
N ARG A 203 8.09 -16.96 -0.62
CA ARG A 203 8.99 -17.13 0.54
C ARG A 203 8.60 -16.09 1.59
N PRO A 204 8.20 -16.52 2.80
CA PRO A 204 7.95 -15.62 3.92
C PRO A 204 9.22 -14.95 4.41
#